data_AF-A0A2H0HQP8-F1
#
_entry.id   AF-A0A2H0HQP8-F1
#
_cell.length_a   1.000
_cell.length_b   1.000
_cell.length_c   1.000
_cell.angle_alpha   90.00
_cell.angle_beta   90.00
_cell.angle_gamma   90.00
#
_symmetry.space_group_name_H-M   'P 1'
#
loop_
_entity.id
_entity.type
_entity.pdbx_description
1 polymer ?
#
loop_
_entity_poly.entity_id
_entity_poly.type
_entity_poly.pdbx_seq_one_letter_code
_entity_poly.pdbx_strand_id
1 'polypeptide(L)'
;MSPPLPSLRPPSPLLLALEGRAFFEWSAFAAVRSWLVRNAPRGDDHPVMVLPGLIASDRSTGPLRRFLGDCGYHVYPWEQGFNRGPVADTEQRLCERVQQISARHNGRKVSLVGWSLGGAMARALAVGLPEQVRTVITLGSPLGGNPKATNAWRVFEMVSGLKVDDPGLHQRLLAHPAMPFTSIFSKTDGVVHWRLSLAPETACSENIVVQGSHLGLGANPSVLWAIADRLAQREGEWQPLDRNGWHSVFFREPHNRDRLADLIAG
;
A
#
# COMPACT_ATOMS: atom_id res chain seq x y z
N MET A 1 23.00 11.77 15.87
CA MET A 1 21.59 12.11 16.13
C MET A 1 21.04 12.75 14.87
N SER A 2 20.10 12.11 14.17
CA SER A 2 19.43 12.73 13.04
C SER A 2 18.67 13.97 13.52
N PRO A 3 18.67 15.09 12.77
CA PRO A 3 17.93 16.28 13.19
C PRO A 3 16.44 15.93 13.34
N PRO A 4 15.71 16.57 14.28
CA PRO A 4 14.27 16.38 14.39
C PRO A 4 13.65 16.72 13.03
N LEU A 5 12.94 15.76 12.44
CA LEU A 5 12.24 15.97 11.18
C LEU A 5 11.35 17.21 11.35
N PRO A 6 11.41 18.21 10.44
CA PRO A 6 10.49 19.35 10.50
C PRO A 6 9.06 18.80 10.55
N SER A 7 8.19 19.45 11.33
CA SER A 7 6.82 18.99 11.53
C SER A 7 6.13 18.80 10.18
N LEU A 8 6.00 17.55 9.75
CA LEU A 8 5.39 17.21 8.47
C LEU A 8 3.96 17.75 8.47
N ARG A 9 3.59 18.44 7.40
CA ARG A 9 2.25 19.00 7.19
C ARG A 9 1.47 18.11 6.21
N PRO A 10 0.13 18.15 6.23
CA PRO A 10 -0.66 17.54 5.16
C PRO A 10 -0.23 18.04 3.77
N PRO A 11 -0.46 17.25 2.70
CA PRO A 11 -0.30 17.73 1.34
C PRO A 11 -1.07 19.01 1.08
N SER A 12 -0.55 19.86 0.19
CA SER A 12 -1.14 21.16 -0.12
C SER A 12 -2.57 21.03 -0.67
N PRO A 13 -3.43 22.06 -0.51
CA PRO A 13 -4.77 22.06 -1.10
C PRO A 13 -4.77 21.86 -2.62
N LEU A 14 -3.72 22.32 -3.31
CA LEU A 14 -3.52 22.09 -4.74
C LEU A 14 -3.33 20.60 -5.03
N LEU A 15 -2.45 19.92 -4.30
CA LEU A 15 -2.25 18.47 -4.46
C LEU A 15 -3.53 17.68 -4.17
N LEU A 16 -4.28 18.07 -3.14
CA LEU A 16 -5.58 17.47 -2.83
C LEU A 16 -6.59 17.69 -3.96
N ALA A 17 -6.69 18.89 -4.51
CA ALA A 17 -7.58 19.16 -5.65
C ALA A 17 -7.18 18.36 -6.90
N LEU A 18 -5.87 18.19 -7.12
CA LEU A 18 -5.34 17.39 -8.23
C LEU A 18 -5.63 15.89 -8.08
N GLU A 19 -6.14 15.39 -6.94
CA GLU A 19 -6.66 14.02 -6.83
C GLU A 19 -7.83 13.75 -7.80
N GLY A 20 -8.50 14.78 -8.29
CA GLY A 20 -9.52 14.64 -9.35
C GLY A 20 -8.99 14.00 -10.64
N ARG A 21 -7.65 14.04 -10.87
CA ARG A 21 -7.01 13.34 -12.00
C ARG A 21 -7.14 11.82 -11.94
N ALA A 22 -7.47 11.26 -10.77
CA ALA A 22 -7.72 9.83 -10.60
C ALA A 22 -8.72 9.30 -11.63
N PHE A 23 -9.74 10.09 -12.00
CA PHE A 23 -10.68 9.71 -13.06
C PHE A 23 -9.98 9.34 -14.39
N PHE A 24 -9.01 10.14 -14.81
CA PHE A 24 -8.23 9.88 -16.02
C PHE A 24 -7.24 8.72 -15.81
N GLU A 25 -6.65 8.57 -14.63
CA GLU A 25 -5.77 7.45 -14.30
C GLU A 25 -6.52 6.09 -14.37
N TRP A 26 -7.75 6.05 -13.86
CA TRP A 26 -8.65 4.89 -13.95
C TRP A 26 -9.07 4.60 -15.40
N SER A 27 -9.26 5.63 -16.21
CA SER A 27 -9.59 5.47 -17.64
C SER A 27 -8.39 4.94 -18.44
N ALA A 28 -7.19 5.47 -18.17
CA ALA A 28 -5.95 5.00 -18.77
C ALA A 28 -5.68 3.53 -18.40
N PHE A 29 -5.92 3.14 -17.16
CA PHE A 29 -5.84 1.74 -16.74
C PHE A 29 -6.72 0.83 -17.59
N ALA A 30 -7.99 1.19 -17.79
CA ALA A 30 -8.90 0.39 -18.59
C ALA A 30 -8.37 0.16 -20.02
N ALA A 31 -7.71 1.17 -20.60
CA ALA A 31 -7.10 1.07 -21.94
C ALA A 31 -5.88 0.15 -22.00
N VAL A 32 -5.04 0.13 -20.95
CA VAL A 32 -3.78 -0.66 -20.94
C VAL A 32 -3.88 -2.00 -20.22
N ARG A 33 -5.01 -2.30 -19.58
CA ARG A 33 -5.23 -3.49 -18.74
C ARG A 33 -4.87 -4.80 -19.44
N SER A 34 -5.32 -4.99 -20.68
CA SER A 34 -5.07 -6.23 -21.42
C SER A 34 -3.59 -6.44 -21.71
N TRP A 35 -2.85 -5.36 -21.96
CA TRP A 35 -1.41 -5.41 -22.13
C TRP A 35 -0.73 -5.73 -20.79
N LEU A 36 -1.12 -5.07 -19.69
CA LEU A 36 -0.57 -5.34 -18.36
C LEU A 36 -0.75 -6.80 -17.95
N VAL A 37 -1.97 -7.34 -18.04
CA VAL A 37 -2.25 -8.74 -17.68
C VAL A 37 -1.43 -9.72 -18.50
N ARG A 38 -1.12 -9.43 -19.77
CA ARG A 38 -0.35 -10.33 -20.63
C ARG A 38 1.14 -10.33 -20.30
N ASN A 39 1.69 -9.18 -19.90
CA ASN A 39 3.14 -8.98 -19.76
C ASN A 39 3.63 -8.95 -18.31
N ALA A 40 2.75 -8.71 -17.33
CA ALA A 40 3.13 -8.69 -15.94
C ALA A 40 3.62 -10.08 -15.47
N PRO A 41 4.56 -10.13 -14.50
CA PRO A 41 4.97 -11.38 -13.87
C PRO A 41 3.79 -12.20 -13.35
N ARG A 42 3.89 -13.53 -13.50
CA ARG A 42 2.81 -14.46 -13.16
C ARG A 42 2.95 -14.97 -11.74
N GLY A 43 1.79 -15.21 -11.12
CA GLY A 43 1.69 -15.83 -9.82
C GLY A 43 1.91 -17.33 -9.81
N ASP A 44 2.16 -17.87 -8.62
CA ASP A 44 2.28 -19.30 -8.30
C ASP A 44 1.01 -19.81 -7.58
N ASP A 45 -0.15 -19.20 -7.87
CA ASP A 45 -1.44 -19.47 -7.24
C ASP A 45 -1.50 -19.26 -5.71
N HIS A 46 -0.52 -18.58 -5.08
CA HIS A 46 -0.63 -18.32 -3.63
C HIS A 46 -1.77 -17.35 -3.30
N PRO A 47 -2.32 -17.42 -2.07
CA PRO A 47 -3.38 -16.52 -1.65
C PRO A 47 -2.89 -15.08 -1.42
N VAL A 48 -3.66 -14.11 -1.90
CA VAL A 48 -3.41 -12.67 -1.70
C VAL A 48 -4.66 -12.03 -1.11
N MET A 49 -4.55 -11.32 0.02
CA MET A 49 -5.65 -10.54 0.59
C MET A 49 -5.44 -9.05 0.34
N VAL A 50 -6.48 -8.35 -0.14
CA VAL A 50 -6.40 -6.91 -0.45
C VAL A 50 -7.23 -6.09 0.53
N LEU A 51 -6.61 -5.11 1.19
CA LEU A 51 -7.24 -4.26 2.20
C LEU A 51 -7.51 -2.84 1.66
N PRO A 52 -8.76 -2.35 1.70
CA PRO A 52 -9.15 -1.04 1.19
C PRO A 52 -8.72 0.11 2.12
N GLY A 53 -8.69 1.33 1.59
CA GLY A 53 -8.43 2.55 2.35
C GLY A 53 -9.61 3.00 3.22
N LEU A 54 -9.41 4.05 4.01
CA LEU A 54 -10.41 4.64 4.91
C LEU A 54 -11.73 4.97 4.18
N ILE A 55 -12.87 4.57 4.76
CA ILE A 55 -14.24 4.67 4.22
C ILE A 55 -14.44 3.90 2.91
N ALA A 56 -13.44 3.20 2.42
CA ALA A 56 -13.57 2.35 1.24
C ALA A 56 -13.94 0.91 1.65
N SER A 57 -14.54 0.19 0.72
CA SER A 57 -14.90 -1.23 0.85
C SER A 57 -14.24 -2.05 -0.25
N ASP A 58 -14.49 -3.35 -0.25
CA ASP A 58 -14.01 -4.27 -1.30
C ASP A 58 -14.34 -3.82 -2.73
N ARG A 59 -15.40 -3.04 -2.92
CA ARG A 59 -15.76 -2.50 -4.25
C ARG A 59 -14.63 -1.63 -4.82
N SER A 60 -13.98 -0.83 -3.98
CA SER A 60 -12.89 0.08 -4.39
C SER A 60 -11.65 -0.66 -4.87
N THR A 61 -11.38 -1.84 -4.32
CA THR A 61 -10.22 -2.67 -4.67
C THR A 61 -10.56 -3.73 -5.73
N GLY A 62 -11.81 -3.78 -6.20
CA GLY A 62 -12.27 -4.77 -7.18
C GLY A 62 -11.40 -4.84 -8.44
N PRO A 63 -11.04 -3.71 -9.07
CA PRO A 63 -10.16 -3.71 -10.25
C PRO A 63 -8.76 -4.29 -9.97
N LEU A 64 -8.14 -3.90 -8.85
CA LEU A 64 -6.85 -4.45 -8.41
C LEU A 64 -6.95 -5.95 -8.16
N ARG A 65 -7.98 -6.39 -7.44
CA ARG A 65 -8.21 -7.82 -7.18
C ARG A 65 -8.41 -8.63 -8.46
N ARG A 66 -9.14 -8.07 -9.43
CA ARG A 66 -9.32 -8.70 -10.75
C ARG A 66 -8.02 -8.78 -11.54
N PHE A 67 -7.22 -7.72 -11.53
CA PHE A 67 -5.90 -7.74 -12.18
C PHE A 67 -5.00 -8.84 -11.59
N LEU A 68 -4.93 -8.94 -10.27
CA LEU A 68 -4.14 -9.96 -9.59
C LEU A 68 -4.68 -11.38 -9.84
N GLY A 69 -6.00 -11.56 -9.85
CA GLY A 69 -6.62 -12.84 -10.23
C GLY A 69 -6.24 -13.26 -11.65
N ASP A 70 -6.31 -12.33 -12.60
CA ASP A 70 -5.89 -12.56 -13.99
C ASP A 70 -4.37 -12.82 -14.14
N CYS A 71 -3.56 -12.43 -13.15
CA CYS A 71 -2.11 -12.73 -13.10
C CYS A 71 -1.79 -14.12 -12.52
N GLY A 72 -2.78 -14.87 -12.03
CA GLY A 72 -2.59 -16.22 -11.48
C GLY A 72 -2.44 -16.25 -9.96
N TYR A 73 -3.17 -15.40 -9.23
CA TYR A 73 -3.24 -15.42 -7.76
C TYR A 73 -4.64 -15.79 -7.28
N HIS A 74 -4.73 -16.43 -6.11
CA HIS A 74 -5.99 -16.61 -5.40
C HIS A 74 -6.30 -15.38 -4.54
N VAL A 75 -7.09 -14.44 -5.09
CA VAL A 75 -7.25 -13.12 -4.49
C VAL A 75 -8.52 -13.02 -3.64
N TYR A 76 -8.34 -12.54 -2.41
CA TYR A 76 -9.39 -12.41 -1.41
C TYR A 76 -9.69 -10.94 -1.10
N PRO A 77 -10.99 -10.58 -1.00
CA PRO A 77 -11.40 -9.36 -0.31
C PRO A 77 -11.08 -9.42 1.19
N TRP A 78 -11.11 -8.25 1.83
CA TRP A 78 -10.97 -8.16 3.29
C TRP A 78 -12.24 -8.61 4.04
N GLU A 79 -13.41 -8.50 3.40
CA GLU A 79 -14.75 -8.86 3.93
C GLU A 79 -15.15 -8.20 5.27
N GLN A 80 -14.59 -7.03 5.60
CA GLN A 80 -14.94 -6.30 6.84
C GLN A 80 -15.90 -5.12 6.62
N GLY A 81 -16.57 -5.07 5.46
CA GLY A 81 -17.46 -3.96 5.10
C GLY A 81 -16.70 -2.70 4.68
N PHE A 82 -16.92 -1.59 5.39
CA PHE A 82 -16.21 -0.32 5.19
C PHE A 82 -15.04 -0.16 6.15
N ASN A 83 -13.89 0.34 5.67
CA ASN A 83 -12.74 0.58 6.51
C ASN A 83 -12.92 1.80 7.41
N ARG A 84 -13.23 1.54 8.68
CA ARG A 84 -13.32 2.55 9.74
C ARG A 84 -12.07 2.59 10.62
N GLY A 85 -11.00 1.90 10.23
CA GLY A 85 -9.79 1.75 11.03
C GLY A 85 -9.85 0.59 12.02
N PRO A 86 -8.86 0.48 12.92
CA PRO A 86 -8.75 -0.60 13.91
C PRO A 86 -9.72 -0.39 15.07
N VAL A 87 -11.01 -0.37 14.78
CA VAL A 87 -12.08 -0.20 15.77
C VAL A 87 -12.64 -1.54 16.21
N ALA A 88 -13.11 -1.61 17.47
CA ALA A 88 -13.69 -2.80 18.07
C ALA A 88 -12.78 -4.03 17.87
N ASP A 89 -13.33 -5.13 17.37
CA ASP A 89 -12.69 -6.41 17.08
C ASP A 89 -12.15 -6.51 15.63
N THR A 90 -12.02 -5.39 14.90
CA THR A 90 -11.56 -5.42 13.49
C THR A 90 -10.20 -6.08 13.33
N GLU A 91 -9.26 -5.83 14.23
CA GLU A 91 -7.94 -6.48 14.19
C GLU A 91 -8.06 -7.99 14.36
N GLN A 92 -8.84 -8.45 15.34
CA GLN A 92 -9.07 -9.87 15.58
C GLN A 92 -9.72 -10.55 14.36
N ARG A 93 -10.78 -9.96 13.79
CA ARG A 93 -11.44 -10.51 12.60
C ARG A 93 -10.50 -10.57 11.39
N LEU A 94 -9.61 -9.59 11.23
CA LEU A 94 -8.62 -9.62 10.17
C LEU A 94 -7.56 -10.70 10.39
N CYS A 95 -7.14 -10.94 11.64
CA CYS A 95 -6.27 -12.07 11.96
C CYS A 95 -6.94 -13.41 11.64
N GLU A 96 -8.18 -13.60 12.09
CA GLU A 96 -8.99 -14.78 11.79
C GLU A 96 -9.16 -14.95 10.28
N ARG A 97 -9.37 -13.87 9.54
CA ARG A 97 -9.51 -13.90 8.08
C ARG A 97 -8.24 -14.40 7.39
N VAL A 98 -7.06 -13.91 7.79
CA VAL A 98 -5.78 -14.39 7.25
C VAL A 98 -5.59 -15.88 7.53
N GLN A 99 -5.90 -16.32 8.76
CA GLN A 99 -5.80 -17.72 9.17
C GLN A 99 -6.77 -18.61 8.38
N GLN A 100 -8.01 -18.16 8.17
CA GLN A 100 -9.00 -18.88 7.35
C GLN A 100 -8.56 -19.03 5.89
N ILE A 101 -8.00 -17.96 5.30
CA ILE A 101 -7.46 -18.00 3.95
C ILE A 101 -6.29 -18.99 3.89
N SER A 102 -5.34 -18.89 4.82
CA SER A 102 -4.19 -19.79 4.88
C SER A 102 -4.62 -21.25 5.02
N ALA A 103 -5.56 -21.55 5.93
CA ALA A 103 -6.11 -22.90 6.11
C ALA A 103 -6.77 -23.45 4.84
N ARG A 104 -7.51 -22.62 4.10
CA ARG A 104 -8.13 -23.01 2.82
C ARG A 104 -7.10 -23.35 1.74
N HIS A 105 -5.88 -22.83 1.86
CA HIS A 105 -4.76 -23.07 0.95
C HIS A 105 -3.71 -24.00 1.55
N ASN A 106 -4.13 -24.99 2.34
CA ASN A 106 -3.26 -26.01 2.96
C ASN A 106 -2.12 -25.41 3.79
N GLY A 107 -2.38 -24.31 4.49
CA GLY A 107 -1.40 -23.62 5.34
C GLY A 107 -0.42 -22.74 4.56
N ARG A 108 -0.60 -22.52 3.25
CA ARG A 108 0.22 -21.55 2.50
C ARG A 108 0.10 -20.16 3.13
N LYS A 109 1.22 -19.43 3.14
CA LYS A 109 1.25 -18.04 3.62
C LYS A 109 0.48 -17.12 2.67
N VAL A 110 -0.16 -16.10 3.23
CA VAL A 110 -0.98 -15.11 2.53
C VAL A 110 -0.17 -13.84 2.29
N SER A 111 -0.16 -13.34 1.06
CA SER A 111 0.40 -12.01 0.78
C SER A 111 -0.64 -10.94 1.04
N LEU A 112 -0.24 -9.81 1.63
CA LEU A 112 -1.13 -8.71 1.97
C LEU A 112 -0.85 -7.51 1.06
N VAL A 113 -1.88 -6.99 0.40
CA VAL A 113 -1.80 -5.73 -0.35
C VAL A 113 -2.75 -4.73 0.26
N GLY A 114 -2.24 -3.67 0.88
CA GLY A 114 -3.07 -2.68 1.55
C GLY A 114 -2.93 -1.30 0.96
N TRP A 115 -4.05 -0.60 0.77
CA TRP A 115 -4.07 0.76 0.24
C TRP A 115 -4.41 1.74 1.36
N SER A 116 -3.62 2.82 1.48
CA SER A 116 -3.87 3.90 2.43
C SER A 116 -3.89 3.32 3.86
N LEU A 117 -4.92 3.61 4.65
CA LEU A 117 -5.14 3.01 5.98
C LEU A 117 -5.13 1.46 5.94
N GLY A 118 -5.61 0.83 4.88
CA GLY A 118 -5.56 -0.62 4.72
C GLY A 118 -4.13 -1.18 4.70
N GLY A 119 -3.15 -0.42 4.21
CA GLY A 119 -1.74 -0.81 4.25
C GLY A 119 -1.09 -0.65 5.62
N ALA A 120 -1.48 0.38 6.39
CA ALA A 120 -1.07 0.49 7.78
C ALA A 120 -1.59 -0.70 8.61
N MET A 121 -2.84 -1.09 8.39
CA MET A 121 -3.44 -2.28 9.02
C MET A 121 -2.79 -3.58 8.54
N ALA A 122 -2.50 -3.72 7.24
CA ALA A 122 -1.80 -4.88 6.69
C ALA A 122 -0.41 -5.07 7.32
N ARG A 123 0.33 -3.97 7.52
CA ARG A 123 1.62 -3.99 8.22
C ARG A 123 1.47 -4.47 9.66
N ALA A 124 0.50 -3.95 10.41
CA ALA A 124 0.25 -4.36 11.78
C ALA A 124 -0.14 -5.85 11.88
N LEU A 125 -0.99 -6.34 10.97
CA LEU A 125 -1.36 -7.76 10.89
C LEU A 125 -0.15 -8.65 10.65
N ALA A 126 0.74 -8.25 9.75
CA ALA A 126 1.93 -9.02 9.43
C ALA A 126 2.90 -9.16 10.61
N VAL A 127 3.02 -8.12 11.45
CA VAL A 127 3.78 -8.19 12.71
C VAL A 127 3.17 -9.22 13.66
N GLY A 128 1.84 -9.31 13.73
CA GLY A 128 1.14 -10.28 14.59
C GLY A 128 1.08 -11.70 14.04
N LEU A 129 1.33 -11.90 12.74
CA LEU A 129 1.17 -13.18 12.03
C LEU A 129 2.39 -13.55 11.16
N PRO A 130 3.61 -13.59 11.72
CA PRO A 130 4.83 -13.79 10.93
C PRO A 130 4.88 -15.12 10.17
N GLU A 131 4.25 -16.15 10.73
CA GLU A 131 4.21 -17.48 10.14
C GLU A 131 3.10 -17.67 9.10
N GLN A 132 2.11 -16.76 9.04
CA GLN A 132 0.99 -16.85 8.08
C GLN A 132 1.08 -15.82 6.95
N VAL A 133 1.95 -14.81 7.07
CA VAL A 133 2.08 -13.75 6.06
C VAL A 133 3.34 -13.95 5.22
N ARG A 134 3.18 -13.96 3.90
CA ARG A 134 4.26 -14.17 2.92
C ARG A 134 5.04 -12.88 2.67
N THR A 135 4.32 -11.81 2.33
CA THR A 135 4.86 -10.48 2.06
C THR A 135 3.77 -9.43 2.25
N VAL A 136 4.16 -8.18 2.47
CA VAL A 136 3.27 -7.03 2.59
C VAL A 136 3.65 -5.97 1.55
N ILE A 137 2.65 -5.52 0.79
CA ILE A 137 2.78 -4.42 -0.16
C ILE A 137 1.80 -3.32 0.23
N THR A 138 2.28 -2.09 0.36
CA THR A 138 1.47 -0.93 0.77
C THR A 138 1.42 0.14 -0.30
N LEU A 139 0.26 0.78 -0.48
CA LEU A 139 0.04 1.83 -1.50
C LEU A 139 -0.33 3.15 -0.81
N GLY A 140 0.54 4.16 -0.88
CA GLY A 140 0.28 5.50 -0.32
C GLY A 140 -0.11 5.46 1.18
N SER A 141 0.43 4.50 1.93
CA SER A 141 -0.01 4.24 3.31
C SER A 141 0.70 5.12 4.33
N PRO A 142 0.03 5.58 5.40
CA PRO A 142 0.68 6.25 6.51
C PRO A 142 1.36 5.22 7.41
N LEU A 143 2.67 5.06 7.28
CA LEU A 143 3.49 4.04 7.95
C LEU A 143 4.26 4.57 9.17
N GLY A 144 4.25 5.88 9.42
CA GLY A 144 4.92 6.50 10.56
C GLY A 144 4.87 8.02 10.49
N GLY A 145 5.64 8.69 11.35
CA GLY A 145 5.74 10.15 11.37
C GLY A 145 4.55 10.85 12.04
N ASN A 146 4.37 12.15 11.73
CA ASN A 146 3.30 12.96 12.31
C ASN A 146 1.92 12.43 11.86
N PRO A 147 1.07 11.93 12.77
CA PRO A 147 -0.21 11.34 12.39
C PRO A 147 -1.19 12.34 11.76
N LYS A 148 -0.98 13.65 11.97
CA LYS A 148 -1.79 14.72 11.37
C LYS A 148 -1.27 15.19 10.01
N ALA A 149 -0.20 14.61 9.46
CA ALA A 149 0.35 14.96 8.14
C ALA A 149 -0.38 14.28 6.96
N THR A 150 -1.71 14.21 7.03
CA THR A 150 -2.59 13.67 5.99
C THR A 150 -3.87 14.49 5.91
N ASN A 151 -4.44 14.70 4.73
CA ASN A 151 -5.74 15.36 4.59
C ASN A 151 -6.91 14.48 5.08
N ALA A 152 -6.67 13.20 5.37
CA ALA A 152 -7.69 12.25 5.84
C ALA A 152 -7.82 12.14 7.37
N TRP A 153 -7.00 12.82 8.19
CA TRP A 153 -6.99 12.60 9.64
C TRP A 153 -8.34 12.91 10.31
N ARG A 154 -9.02 14.00 9.92
CA ARG A 154 -10.33 14.37 10.49
C ARG A 154 -11.39 13.33 10.18
N VAL A 155 -11.33 12.80 8.96
CA VAL A 155 -12.22 11.75 8.49
C VAL A 155 -11.97 10.47 9.30
N PHE A 156 -10.69 10.14 9.54
CA PHE A 156 -10.31 9.00 10.38
C PHE A 156 -10.88 9.14 11.79
N GLU A 157 -10.65 10.27 12.47
CA GLU A 157 -11.14 10.47 13.84
C GLU A 157 -12.67 10.42 13.91
N MET A 158 -13.36 10.99 12.91
CA MET A 158 -14.82 10.97 12.84
C MET A 158 -15.39 9.56 12.70
N VAL A 159 -14.82 8.72 11.83
CA VAL A 159 -15.40 7.38 11.56
C VAL A 159 -14.89 6.29 12.49
N SER A 160 -13.70 6.47 13.06
CA SER A 160 -13.10 5.51 13.99
C SER A 160 -13.43 5.82 15.45
N GLY A 161 -13.68 7.08 15.80
CA GLY A 161 -13.73 7.56 17.17
C GLY A 161 -12.36 7.57 17.88
N LEU A 162 -11.30 7.15 17.20
CA LEU A 162 -9.93 7.15 17.71
C LEU A 162 -9.28 8.50 17.42
N LYS A 163 -8.37 8.94 18.31
CA LYS A 163 -7.50 10.07 18.00
C LYS A 163 -6.32 9.61 17.19
N VAL A 164 -5.96 10.38 16.17
CA VAL A 164 -4.84 10.02 15.29
C VAL A 164 -3.49 10.12 16.02
N ASP A 165 -3.42 10.92 17.08
CA ASP A 165 -2.25 11.09 17.96
C ASP A 165 -2.25 10.15 19.18
N ASP A 166 -3.11 9.13 19.19
CA ASP A 166 -3.09 8.10 20.22
C ASP A 166 -1.73 7.37 20.25
N PRO A 167 -1.01 7.33 21.39
CA PRO A 167 0.30 6.70 21.48
C PRO A 167 0.29 5.19 21.18
N GLY A 168 -0.80 4.49 21.53
CA GLY A 168 -0.96 3.06 21.25
C GLY A 168 -1.10 2.78 19.76
N LEU A 169 -1.86 3.61 19.04
CA LEU A 169 -1.94 3.57 17.59
C LEU A 169 -0.58 3.88 16.95
N HIS A 170 0.15 4.88 17.44
CA HIS A 170 1.45 5.26 16.91
C HIS A 170 2.49 4.13 17.08
N GLN A 171 2.55 3.49 18.26
CA GLN A 171 3.49 2.40 18.51
C GLN A 171 3.27 1.21 17.57
N ARG A 172 2.00 0.89 17.25
CA ARG A 172 1.64 -0.17 16.29
C ARG A 172 2.12 0.13 14.87
N LEU A 173 2.13 1.41 14.47
CA LEU A 173 2.63 1.84 13.16
C LEU A 173 4.16 1.73 13.05
N LEU A 174 4.89 1.79 14.16
CA LEU A 174 6.36 1.73 14.15
C LEU A 174 6.92 0.31 13.99
N ALA A 175 6.17 -0.72 14.37
CA ALA A 175 6.63 -2.11 14.27
C ALA A 175 6.85 -2.52 12.80
N HIS A 176 8.01 -3.09 12.48
CA HIS A 176 8.34 -3.52 11.12
C HIS A 176 8.18 -5.03 10.98
N PRO A 177 7.49 -5.53 9.93
CA PRO A 177 7.39 -6.96 9.68
C PRO A 177 8.75 -7.61 9.43
N ALA A 178 8.87 -8.90 9.78
CA ALA A 178 10.09 -9.70 9.57
C ALA A 178 10.17 -10.35 8.17
N MET A 179 9.07 -10.35 7.43
CA MET A 179 9.00 -10.85 6.05
C MET A 179 9.14 -9.68 5.05
N PRO A 180 9.28 -9.98 3.74
CA PRO A 180 9.42 -8.95 2.73
C PRO A 180 8.34 -7.87 2.77
N PHE A 181 8.77 -6.60 2.73
CA PHE A 181 7.91 -5.43 2.84
C PHE A 181 8.20 -4.42 1.72
N THR A 182 7.18 -4.07 0.94
CA THR A 182 7.32 -3.06 -0.11
C THR A 182 6.37 -1.90 0.15
N SER A 183 6.90 -0.67 0.21
CA SER A 183 6.05 0.52 0.16
C SER A 183 6.10 1.16 -1.22
N ILE A 184 4.92 1.37 -1.82
CA ILE A 184 4.75 2.05 -3.09
C ILE A 184 4.01 3.36 -2.82
N PHE A 185 4.58 4.48 -3.22
CA PHE A 185 3.96 5.79 -2.98
C PHE A 185 4.24 6.78 -4.11
N SER A 186 3.51 7.89 -4.08
CA SER A 186 3.67 9.00 -5.01
C SER A 186 4.06 10.26 -4.26
N LYS A 187 5.05 11.00 -4.79
CA LYS A 187 5.39 12.33 -4.24
C LYS A 187 4.27 13.36 -4.44
N THR A 188 3.39 13.12 -5.42
CA THR A 188 2.25 13.99 -5.73
C THR A 188 0.94 13.50 -5.12
N ASP A 189 1.02 12.65 -4.10
CA ASP A 189 -0.12 12.21 -3.29
C ASP A 189 -0.75 13.41 -2.56
N GLY A 190 -2.03 13.66 -2.83
CA GLY A 190 -2.79 14.76 -2.24
C GLY A 190 -3.47 14.41 -0.91
N VAL A 191 -3.44 13.15 -0.48
CA VAL A 191 -4.13 12.66 0.72
C VAL A 191 -3.15 12.39 1.84
N VAL A 192 -2.08 11.64 1.58
CA VAL A 192 -1.05 11.26 2.56
C VAL A 192 0.26 11.91 2.14
N HIS A 193 0.88 12.67 3.04
CA HIS A 193 2.20 13.22 2.74
C HIS A 193 3.18 12.08 2.50
N TRP A 194 3.82 12.04 1.32
CA TRP A 194 4.61 10.89 0.84
C TRP A 194 5.67 10.38 1.83
N ARG A 195 6.28 11.28 2.61
CA ARG A 195 7.26 10.89 3.67
C ARG A 195 6.67 10.00 4.76
N LEU A 196 5.35 10.03 4.99
CA LEU A 196 4.68 9.10 5.90
C LEU A 196 4.64 7.67 5.33
N SER A 197 4.77 7.51 4.01
CA SER A 197 4.82 6.20 3.35
C SER A 197 6.23 5.64 3.25
N LEU A 198 7.26 6.33 3.75
CA LEU A 198 8.60 5.76 3.79
C LEU A 198 8.66 4.65 4.84
N ALA A 199 9.01 3.45 4.39
CA ALA A 199 9.40 2.37 5.27
C ALA A 199 10.91 2.40 5.52
N PRO A 200 11.37 1.96 6.71
CA PRO A 200 12.78 1.66 6.94
C PRO A 200 13.29 0.70 5.86
N GLU A 201 14.43 1.02 5.23
CA GLU A 201 15.10 0.12 4.31
C GLU A 201 15.85 -0.95 5.12
N THR A 202 15.60 -2.22 4.80
CA THR A 202 16.19 -3.40 5.44
C THR A 202 16.63 -4.39 4.37
N ALA A 203 17.20 -5.52 4.77
CA ALA A 203 17.60 -6.58 3.84
C ALA A 203 16.41 -7.17 3.04
N CYS A 204 15.16 -6.95 3.48
CA CYS A 204 13.95 -7.43 2.82
C CYS A 204 12.87 -6.34 2.69
N SER A 205 13.24 -5.06 2.77
CA SER A 205 12.27 -3.97 2.58
C SER A 205 12.77 -2.87 1.66
N GLU A 206 11.85 -2.34 0.86
CA GLU A 206 12.15 -1.28 -0.09
C GLU A 206 11.02 -0.27 -0.25
N ASN A 207 11.40 0.88 -0.78
CA ASN A 207 10.51 1.96 -1.15
C ASN A 207 10.53 2.13 -2.68
N ILE A 208 9.35 2.15 -3.30
CA ILE A 208 9.14 2.33 -4.74
C ILE A 208 8.36 3.62 -4.96
N VAL A 209 8.93 4.56 -5.70
CA VAL A 209 8.26 5.81 -6.06
C VAL A 209 7.67 5.70 -7.45
N VAL A 210 6.39 6.05 -7.55
CA VAL A 210 5.65 6.15 -8.81
C VAL A 210 5.10 7.56 -8.98
N GLN A 211 4.68 7.89 -10.20
CA GLN A 211 3.89 9.08 -10.47
C GLN A 211 2.42 8.72 -10.44
N GLY A 212 1.60 9.50 -9.74
CA GLY A 212 0.15 9.29 -9.70
C GLY A 212 -0.53 10.06 -8.59
N SER A 213 -1.87 10.06 -8.56
CA SER A 213 -2.66 10.51 -7.42
C SER A 213 -2.85 9.39 -6.40
N HIS A 214 -3.14 9.73 -5.14
CA HIS A 214 -3.46 8.77 -4.08
C HIS A 214 -4.58 7.83 -4.50
N LEU A 215 -5.67 8.39 -5.04
CA LEU A 215 -6.87 7.67 -5.48
C LEU A 215 -6.69 6.92 -6.80
N GLY A 216 -5.65 7.24 -7.58
CA GLY A 216 -5.27 6.52 -8.79
C GLY A 216 -4.24 5.41 -8.58
N LEU A 217 -3.59 5.31 -7.42
CA LEU A 217 -2.55 4.29 -7.17
C LEU A 217 -3.03 2.87 -7.45
N GLY A 218 -4.27 2.53 -7.09
CA GLY A 218 -4.85 1.19 -7.34
C GLY A 218 -5.11 0.87 -8.82
N ALA A 219 -5.01 1.83 -9.72
CA ALA A 219 -5.17 1.68 -11.16
C ALA A 219 -3.86 1.94 -11.93
N ASN A 220 -2.83 2.43 -11.25
CA ASN A 220 -1.62 2.91 -11.89
C ASN A 220 -0.81 1.74 -12.50
N PRO A 221 -0.49 1.76 -13.81
CA PRO A 221 0.23 0.66 -14.47
C PRO A 221 1.56 0.31 -13.81
N SER A 222 2.34 1.30 -13.37
CA SER A 222 3.62 1.08 -12.67
C SER A 222 3.39 0.42 -11.32
N VAL A 223 2.35 0.83 -10.58
CA VAL A 223 1.98 0.21 -9.30
C VAL A 223 1.58 -1.25 -9.52
N LEU A 224 0.69 -1.52 -10.49
CA LEU A 224 0.21 -2.86 -10.78
C LEU A 224 1.34 -3.80 -11.21
N TRP A 225 2.26 -3.30 -12.05
CA TRP A 225 3.46 -4.04 -12.43
C TRP A 225 4.34 -4.35 -11.21
N ALA A 226 4.62 -3.35 -10.38
CA ALA A 226 5.42 -3.55 -9.17
C ALA A 226 4.78 -4.55 -8.21
N ILE A 227 3.45 -4.50 -8.02
CA ILE A 227 2.74 -5.49 -7.19
C ILE A 227 2.93 -6.90 -7.78
N ALA A 228 2.69 -7.09 -9.07
CA ALA A 228 2.83 -8.40 -9.72
C ALA A 228 4.27 -8.93 -9.62
N ASP A 229 5.26 -8.07 -9.85
CA ASP A 229 6.68 -8.41 -9.74
C ASP A 229 7.05 -8.85 -8.32
N ARG A 230 6.66 -8.08 -7.31
CA ARG A 230 6.90 -8.43 -5.90
C ARG A 230 6.22 -9.72 -5.48
N LEU A 231 4.98 -9.92 -5.88
CA LEU A 231 4.24 -11.14 -5.56
C LEU A 231 4.79 -12.38 -6.30
N ALA A 232 5.47 -12.21 -7.44
CA ALA A 232 6.05 -13.33 -8.18
C ALA A 232 7.32 -13.91 -7.52
N GLN A 233 7.93 -13.21 -6.56
CA GLN A 233 9.13 -13.68 -5.89
C GLN A 233 8.84 -14.87 -4.97
N ARG A 234 9.72 -15.88 -5.00
CA ARG A 234 9.61 -17.05 -4.12
C ARG A 234 9.96 -16.69 -2.68
N GLU A 235 9.38 -17.43 -1.74
CA GLU A 235 9.72 -17.31 -0.32
C GLU A 235 11.22 -17.56 -0.11
N GLY A 236 11.91 -16.66 0.59
CA GLY A 236 13.35 -16.73 0.82
C GLY A 236 14.24 -16.21 -0.32
N GLU A 237 13.68 -15.88 -1.48
CA GLU A 237 14.42 -15.38 -2.65
C GLU A 237 14.15 -13.89 -2.92
N TRP A 238 13.90 -13.11 -1.87
CA TRP A 238 13.52 -11.70 -2.05
C TRP A 238 14.65 -10.90 -2.72
N GLN A 239 14.27 -10.05 -3.68
CA GLN A 239 15.15 -9.10 -4.34
C GLN A 239 14.45 -7.74 -4.54
N PRO A 240 15.20 -6.62 -4.48
CA PRO A 240 14.65 -5.29 -4.74
C PRO A 240 14.22 -5.12 -6.21
N LEU A 241 13.53 -4.02 -6.53
CA LEU A 241 13.00 -3.79 -7.89
C LEU A 241 14.15 -3.52 -8.83
N ASP A 242 14.22 -4.29 -9.91
CA ASP A 242 15.14 -3.93 -10.99
C ASP A 242 14.65 -2.63 -11.62
N ARG A 243 15.47 -1.59 -11.50
CA ARG A 243 15.23 -0.25 -12.05
C ARG A 243 16.00 0.00 -13.33
N ASN A 244 16.70 -1.01 -13.87
CA ASN A 244 17.52 -0.87 -15.06
C ASN A 244 16.70 -0.98 -16.36
N GLY A 245 17.33 -0.65 -17.48
CA GLY A 245 16.72 -0.76 -18.80
C GLY A 245 15.42 0.04 -18.92
N TRP A 246 14.37 -0.57 -19.45
CA TRP A 246 13.08 0.09 -19.65
C TRP A 246 12.31 0.34 -18.34
N HIS A 247 12.62 -0.39 -17.25
CA HIS A 247 12.03 -0.15 -15.93
C HIS A 247 12.40 1.23 -15.37
N SER A 248 13.56 1.79 -15.75
CA SER A 248 14.00 3.14 -15.33
C SER A 248 13.03 4.25 -15.73
N VAL A 249 12.22 4.03 -16.78
CA VAL A 249 11.20 4.99 -17.24
C VAL A 249 10.03 5.06 -16.25
N PHE A 250 9.71 3.93 -15.61
CA PHE A 250 8.54 3.79 -14.73
C PHE A 250 8.88 3.88 -13.23
N PHE A 251 10.11 3.51 -12.86
CA PHE A 251 10.56 3.38 -11.48
C PHE A 251 11.83 4.18 -11.24
N ARG A 252 11.66 5.41 -10.74
CA ARG A 252 12.77 6.30 -10.37
C ARG A 252 13.27 6.01 -8.96
N GLU A 253 14.51 6.39 -8.66
CA GLU A 253 15.05 6.28 -7.31
C GLU A 253 14.29 7.16 -6.30
N PRO A 254 13.91 6.65 -5.12
CA PRO A 254 13.16 7.39 -4.11
C PRO A 254 13.86 8.67 -3.62
N HIS A 255 15.19 8.62 -3.54
CA HIS A 255 16.05 9.70 -3.06
C HIS A 255 16.42 10.71 -4.16
N ASN A 256 16.11 10.42 -5.43
CA ASN A 256 16.45 11.33 -6.50
C ASN A 256 15.52 12.56 -6.46
N ARG A 257 16.14 13.73 -6.52
CA ARG A 257 15.48 15.03 -6.39
C ARG A 257 14.72 15.35 -7.67
N ASP A 258 13.45 14.94 -7.71
CA ASP A 258 12.54 15.39 -8.76
C ASP A 258 12.15 16.84 -8.41
N ARG A 259 12.99 17.81 -8.81
CA ARG A 259 12.93 19.21 -8.34
C ARG A 259 11.51 19.78 -8.37
N LEU A 260 10.73 19.44 -9.41
CA LEU A 260 9.35 19.90 -9.56
C LEU A 260 8.38 19.19 -8.58
N ALA A 261 8.48 17.87 -8.41
CA ALA A 261 7.64 17.17 -7.45
C ALA A 261 8.01 17.53 -6.01
N ASP A 262 9.30 17.72 -5.72
CA ASP A 262 9.78 18.18 -4.42
C ASP A 262 9.39 19.64 -4.14
N LEU A 263 9.28 20.50 -5.18
CA LEU A 263 8.74 21.86 -5.08
C LEU A 263 7.23 21.89 -4.83
N ILE A 264 6.47 20.97 -5.43
CA ILE A 264 5.01 20.89 -5.26
C ILE A 264 4.64 20.17 -3.96
N ALA A 265 5.47 19.24 -3.49
CA ALA A 265 5.27 18.44 -2.30
C ALA A 265 5.86 19.03 -1.00
N GLY A 266 6.63 20.12 -1.09
CA GLY A 266 7.15 20.89 0.06
C GLY A 266 6.14 21.88 0.61
#